data_AF-A0A7T7U2T2-F1
#
_entry.id   AF-A0A7T7U2T2-F1
#
_cell.length_a   1.000
_cell.length_b   1.000
_cell.length_c   1.000
_cell.angle_alpha   90.00
_cell.angle_beta   90.00
_cell.angle_gamma   90.00
#
_symmetry.space_group_name_H-M   'P 1'
#
loop_
_entity.id
_entity.type
_entity.pdbx_description
1 polymer ?
#
loop_
_entity_poly.entity_id
_entity_poly.type
_entity_poly.pdbx_seq_one_letter_code
_entity_poly.pdbx_strand_id
1 'polypeptide(L)' 'MVDYNKIQQEIENMKSGATKWIGNDFELNDMQGVHHFLISLEDEGIIDIIALGHESHTGHRLVHKIKIEKN' A
#
# COMPACT_ATOMS: atom_id res chain seq x y z
N MET A 1 7.92 7.16 11.65
CA MET A 1 8.57 5.95 11.12
C MET A 1 7.46 4.95 10.86
N VAL A 2 7.32 4.51 9.61
CA VAL A 2 6.31 3.54 9.21
C VAL A 2 6.61 2.19 9.84
N ASP A 3 5.61 1.57 10.45
CA ASP A 3 5.71 0.21 10.99
C ASP A 3 5.28 -0.81 9.92
N TYR A 4 6.25 -1.26 9.12
CA TYR A 4 6.01 -2.22 8.03
C TYR A 4 5.54 -3.59 8.55
N ASN A 5 5.97 -3.99 9.75
CA ASN A 5 5.54 -5.26 10.34
C ASN A 5 4.04 -5.25 10.62
N LYS A 6 3.51 -4.12 11.10
CA LYS A 6 2.08 -3.97 11.31
C LYS A 6 1.30 -4.04 9.98
N ILE A 7 1.81 -3.40 8.92
CA ILE A 7 1.18 -3.47 7.59
C ILE A 7 1.16 -4.92 7.10
N GLN A 8 2.27 -5.64 7.23
CA GLN A 8 2.36 -7.04 6.82
C GLN A 8 1.38 -7.92 7.60
N GLN A 9 1.33 -7.80 8.94
CA GLN A 9 0.39 -8.54 9.76
C GLN A 9 -1.06 -8.25 9.39
N GLU A 10 -1.39 -6.99 9.08
CA GLU A 10 -2.74 -6.65 8.61
C GLU A 10 -3.08 -7.34 7.29
N ILE A 11 -2.12 -7.42 6.35
CA ILE A 11 -2.28 -8.10 5.06
C ILE A 11 -2.40 -9.61 5.24
N GLU A 12 -1.57 -10.22 6.08
CA GLU A 12 -1.63 -11.66 6.39
C GLU A 12 -2.97 -12.06 7.03
N ASN A 13 -3.57 -11.17 7.82
CA ASN A 13 -4.88 -11.39 8.42
C ASN A 13 -6.05 -11.15 7.45
N MET A 14 -5.81 -10.67 6.23
CA MET A 14 -6.83 -10.55 5.20
C MET A 14 -7.21 -11.92 4.64
N LYS A 15 -8.49 -12.09 4.29
CA LYS A 15 -8.93 -13.25 3.50
C LYS A 15 -8.42 -13.11 2.07
N SER A 16 -8.04 -14.22 1.43
CA SER A 16 -7.77 -14.25 -0.01
C SER A 16 -8.98 -13.68 -0.79
N GLY A 17 -8.69 -12.87 -1.81
CA GLY A 17 -9.64 -12.07 -2.57
C GLY A 17 -10.17 -10.81 -1.86
N ALA A 18 -9.77 -10.55 -0.61
CA ALA A 18 -10.16 -9.30 0.06
C ALA A 18 -9.34 -8.13 -0.49
N THR A 19 -10.00 -6.98 -0.65
CA THR A 19 -9.33 -5.75 -1.08
C THR A 19 -9.29 -4.70 0.03
N LYS A 20 -8.22 -3.92 0.08
CA LYS A 20 -8.04 -2.85 1.07
C LYS A 20 -7.29 -1.67 0.48
N TRP A 21 -7.65 -0.46 0.92
CA TRP A 21 -6.86 0.73 0.67
C TRP A 21 -5.86 0.94 1.80
N ILE A 22 -4.59 1.09 1.45
CA ILE A 22 -3.48 1.46 2.33
C ILE A 22 -3.12 2.92 2.02
N GLY A 23 -3.09 3.81 3.02
CA GLY A 23 -2.66 5.20 2.81
C GLY A 23 -3.32 6.28 3.66
N ASN A 24 -4.49 6.00 4.27
CA ASN A 24 -5.23 7.02 5.01
C ASN A 24 -4.52 7.54 6.27
N ASP A 25 -3.60 6.75 6.84
CA ASP A 25 -2.92 7.05 8.11
C ASP A 25 -1.43 7.37 7.93
N PHE A 26 -0.96 7.54 6.68
CA PHE A 26 0.44 7.78 6.37
C PHE A 26 0.66 9.15 5.74
N GLU A 27 1.75 9.81 6.13
CA GLU A 27 2.22 11.02 5.47
C GLU A 27 2.67 10.71 4.02
N LEU A 28 2.58 11.69 3.13
CA LEU A 28 2.86 11.51 1.70
C LEU A 28 4.29 11.01 1.40
N ASN A 29 5.27 11.49 2.17
CA ASN A 29 6.65 11.05 2.05
C ASN A 29 6.82 9.60 2.51
N ASP A 30 6.17 9.24 3.61
CA ASP A 30 6.16 7.88 4.16
C ASP A 30 5.47 6.89 3.19
N MET A 31 4.47 7.37 2.43
CA MET A 31 3.79 6.58 1.41
C MET A 31 4.70 6.10 0.28
N GLN A 32 5.82 6.77 0.01
CA GLN A 32 6.77 6.28 -1.01
C GLN A 32 7.46 5.00 -0.52
N GLY A 33 7.83 4.95 0.77
CA GLY A 33 8.36 3.73 1.40
C GLY A 33 7.33 2.61 1.48
N VAL A 34 6.09 2.94 1.84
CA VAL A 34 4.97 1.98 1.83
C VAL A 34 4.73 1.42 0.44
N HIS A 35 4.78 2.26 -0.60
CA HIS A 35 4.63 1.82 -1.98
C HIS A 35 5.70 0.81 -2.39
N HIS A 36 6.98 1.12 -2.12
CA HIS A 36 8.07 0.19 -2.41
C HIS A 36 7.94 -1.13 -1.65
N PHE A 37 7.47 -1.09 -0.41
CA PHE A 37 7.21 -2.29 0.38
C PHE A 37 6.07 -3.14 -0.23
N LEU A 38 4.95 -2.53 -0.61
CA LEU A 38 3.84 -3.26 -1.22
C LEU A 38 4.22 -3.87 -2.58
N ILE A 39 5.07 -3.20 -3.37
CA ILE A 39 5.62 -3.79 -4.60
C ILE A 39 6.41 -5.06 -4.30
N SER A 40 7.23 -5.07 -3.24
CA SER A 40 7.97 -6.30 -2.87
C SER A 40 7.05 -7.46 -2.49
N LEU A 41 5.91 -7.17 -1.84
CA LEU A 41 4.91 -8.21 -1.51
C LEU A 41 4.16 -8.71 -2.75
N GLU A 42 3.96 -7.84 -3.74
CA GLU A 42 3.40 -8.22 -5.04
C GLU A 42 4.36 -9.11 -5.83
N ASP A 43 5.66 -8.78 -5.85
CA ASP A 43 6.71 -9.60 -6.47
C ASP A 43 6.81 -10.99 -5.81
N GLU A 44 6.55 -11.09 -4.50
CA GLU A 44 6.46 -12.36 -3.76
C GLU A 44 5.13 -13.10 -3.97
N GLY A 45 4.17 -12.51 -4.70
CA GLY A 45 2.86 -13.07 -4.98
C GLY A 45 1.91 -13.10 -3.77
N ILE A 46 2.21 -12.32 -2.73
CA ILE A 46 1.40 -12.26 -1.50
C ILE A 46 0.14 -11.43 -1.72
N ILE A 47 0.24 -10.36 -2.53
CA ILE A 47 -0.85 -9.44 -2.85
C ILE A 47 -0.78 -9.05 -4.34
N ASP A 48 -1.87 -8.47 -4.85
CA ASP A 48 -1.88 -7.79 -6.14
C ASP A 48 -2.21 -6.30 -5.93
N ILE A 49 -1.45 -5.39 -6.55
CA ILE A 49 -1.73 -3.96 -6.53
C ILE A 49 -2.74 -3.63 -7.62
N ILE A 50 -3.97 -3.31 -7.20
CA ILE A 50 -5.09 -3.11 -8.12
C ILE A 50 -5.35 -1.65 -8.48
N ALA A 51 -4.92 -0.68 -7.65
CA ALA A 51 -5.04 0.75 -7.98
C ALA A 51 -4.06 1.63 -7.21
N LEU A 52 -3.60 2.71 -7.85
CA LEU A 52 -2.78 3.75 -7.24
C LEU A 52 -3.55 5.07 -7.20
N GLY A 53 -3.65 5.67 -6.02
CA GLY A 53 -4.17 7.02 -5.80
C GLY A 53 -3.03 8.02 -5.72
N HIS A 54 -3.06 9.02 -6.61
CA HIS A 54 -2.05 10.08 -6.68
C HIS A 54 -2.59 11.38 -6.09
N GLU A 55 -1.78 12.09 -5.32
CA GLU A 55 -2.14 13.40 -4.79
C GLU A 55 -2.21 14.42 -5.93
N SER A 56 -3.19 15.32 -5.88
CA SER A 56 -3.40 16.35 -6.91
C SER A 56 -3.05 17.76 -6.44
N HIS A 57 -2.70 17.97 -5.17
CA HIS A 57 -2.58 19.30 -4.57
C HIS A 57 -1.22 19.96 -4.86
N THR A 58 -0.13 19.19 -4.76
CA THR A 58 1.24 19.71 -4.94
C THR A 58 1.74 19.63 -6.39
N GLY A 59 0.99 19.00 -7.31
CA GLY A 59 1.38 18.83 -8.72
C GLY A 59 2.44 17.74 -8.97
N HIS A 60 3.09 17.23 -7.92
CA HIS A 60 4.10 16.17 -8.02
C HIS A 60 3.53 14.77 -8.23
N ARG A 61 2.19 14.61 -8.13
CA ARG A 61 1.47 13.34 -8.35
C ARG A 61 2.07 12.18 -7.55
N LEU A 62 2.49 12.44 -6.32
CA LEU A 62 3.01 11.40 -5.44
C LEU A 62 1.89 10.44 -5.04
N VAL A 63 2.23 9.17 -4.86
CA VAL A 63 1.28 8.15 -4.40
C VAL A 63 0.88 8.48 -2.97
N HIS A 64 -0.42 8.67 -2.71
CA HIS A 64 -0.96 8.93 -1.37
C HIS A 64 -1.80 7.78 -0.83
N LYS A 65 -2.24 6.85 -1.70
CA LYS A 65 -2.93 5.63 -1.29
C LYS A 65 -2.80 4.56 -2.36
N ILE A 66 -2.85 3.30 -1.93
CA ILE A 66 -2.66 2.13 -2.76
C ILE A 66 -3.77 1.15 -2.42
N LYS A 67 -4.48 0.64 -3.42
CA LYS A 67 -5.45 -0.43 -3.25
C LYS A 67 -4.78 -1.75 -3.58
N ILE A 68 -4.86 -2.69 -2.65
CA ILE A 68 -4.32 -4.04 -2.78
C ILE A 68 -5.43 -5.07 -2.70
N GLU A 69 -5.19 -6.23 -3.30
CA GLU A 69 -5.96 -7.47 -3.14
C GLU A 69 -5.06 -8.53 -2.51
N LYS A 70 -5.59 -9.35 -1.60
CA LYS A 70 -4.84 -10.47 -1.02
C LYS A 70 -4.95 -11.69 -1.95
N ASN A 71 -3.80 -12.28 -2.29
CA ASN A 71 -3.75 -13.53 -3.05
C ASN A 71 -4.08 -14.75 -2.18
#